data_AF-A0A919QBS9-F1
#
_entry.id   AF-A0A919QBS9-F1
#
_cell.length_a   1.000
_cell.length_b   1.000
_cell.length_c   1.000
_cell.angle_alpha   90.00
_cell.angle_beta   90.00
_cell.angle_gamma   90.00
#
_symmetry.space_group_name_H-M   'P 1'
#
loop_
_entity.id
_entity.type
_entity.pdbx_description
1 polymer ?
#
loop_
_entity_poly.entity_id
_entity_poly.type
_entity_poly.pdbx_seq_one_letter_code
_entity_poly.pdbx_strand_id
1 'polypeptide(L)'
;MAEQMTDTQKRRRGRGRAPIPLGRRVHHVVVTLDRRTAELGMPSIQVAPLLGVAPTTLSSWRTGTHSPPYLETCTWADLVGLRLAVVLGAEVLAEGPEVVARLRELRQKLGLPTAEVAARRRIAPTKVTHLERTATTIPPQLITIDAQITALGLRLTVLNGRDKREAS
;
A
#
# COMPACT_ATOMS: atom_id res chain seq x y z
N MET A 1 -42.24 -21.75 -44.99
CA MET A 1 -41.60 -20.42 -44.88
C MET A 1 -41.21 -20.24 -43.43
N ALA A 2 -39.90 -20.28 -43.14
CA ALA A 2 -39.36 -20.22 -41.79
C ALA A 2 -38.70 -18.85 -41.59
N GLU A 3 -39.35 -17.97 -40.84
CA GLU A 3 -38.78 -16.69 -40.44
C GLU A 3 -37.93 -16.85 -39.18
N GLN A 4 -36.70 -16.40 -39.32
CA GLN A 4 -35.64 -16.47 -38.32
C GLN A 4 -35.86 -15.36 -37.28
N MET A 5 -36.11 -15.75 -36.03
CA MET A 5 -35.95 -14.85 -34.87
C MET A 5 -34.47 -14.70 -34.56
N THR A 6 -33.91 -13.51 -34.76
CA THR A 6 -32.53 -13.16 -34.43
C THR A 6 -32.36 -12.99 -32.92
N ASP A 7 -31.69 -13.99 -32.36
CA ASP A 7 -31.13 -14.04 -31.00
C ASP A 7 -29.97 -13.03 -30.86
N THR A 8 -30.27 -11.76 -30.55
CA THR A 8 -29.23 -10.77 -30.23
C THR A 8 -29.56 -9.91 -29.01
N GLN A 9 -30.27 -10.46 -28.02
CA GLN A 9 -30.54 -9.78 -26.76
C GLN A 9 -30.40 -10.70 -25.54
N LYS A 10 -29.23 -11.34 -25.39
CA LYS A 10 -28.91 -12.07 -24.14
C LYS A 10 -27.42 -12.07 -23.75
N ARG A 11 -26.77 -10.89 -23.81
CA ARG A 11 -25.42 -10.68 -23.25
C ARG A 11 -25.35 -9.55 -22.22
N ARG A 12 -26.31 -9.49 -21.30
CA ARG A 12 -26.08 -8.94 -19.95
C ARG A 12 -26.05 -10.09 -18.95
N ARG A 13 -25.07 -10.99 -19.13
CA ARG A 13 -24.71 -11.92 -18.07
C ARG A 13 -23.93 -11.12 -17.04
N GLY A 14 -24.57 -10.85 -15.90
CA GLY A 14 -23.87 -10.48 -14.69
C GLY A 14 -22.68 -11.41 -14.54
N ARG A 15 -21.46 -10.84 -14.48
CA ARG A 15 -20.32 -11.59 -14.01
C ARG A 15 -20.66 -11.98 -12.58
N GLY A 16 -21.12 -13.23 -12.41
CA GLY A 16 -21.19 -13.86 -11.12
C GLY A 16 -19.86 -13.61 -10.46
N ARG A 17 -19.90 -12.88 -9.34
CA ARG A 17 -18.74 -12.62 -8.50
C ARG A 17 -18.27 -14.00 -8.05
N ALA A 18 -17.27 -14.54 -8.74
CA ALA A 18 -16.62 -15.76 -8.29
C ALA A 18 -16.23 -15.55 -6.82
N PRO A 19 -16.39 -16.56 -5.96
CA PRO A 19 -15.91 -16.47 -4.59
C PRO A 19 -14.45 -16.06 -4.65
N ILE A 20 -14.12 -14.92 -4.03
CA ILE A 20 -12.75 -14.45 -3.91
C ILE A 20 -11.98 -15.57 -3.19
N PRO A 21 -10.85 -16.07 -3.71
CA PRO A 21 -10.07 -17.07 -3.02
C PRO A 21 -9.73 -16.62 -1.60
N LEU A 22 -10.26 -17.33 -0.62
CA LEU A 22 -9.96 -17.15 0.80
C LEU A 22 -8.49 -17.57 1.00
N GLY A 23 -7.58 -16.60 1.08
CA GLY A 23 -6.16 -16.90 1.34
C GLY A 23 -5.18 -15.74 1.24
N ARG A 24 -5.49 -14.64 0.54
CA ARG A 24 -4.64 -13.44 0.55
C ARG A 24 -5.15 -12.44 1.57
N ARG A 25 -4.39 -12.25 2.66
CA ARG A 25 -4.67 -11.19 3.63
C ARG A 25 -4.35 -9.84 2.98
N VAL A 26 -5.35 -8.97 2.90
CA VAL A 26 -5.18 -7.57 2.50
C VAL A 26 -4.32 -6.88 3.55
N HIS A 27 -3.36 -6.06 3.12
CA HIS A 27 -2.49 -5.31 4.02
C HIS A 27 -3.32 -4.35 4.90
N HIS A 28 -3.06 -4.28 6.21
CA HIS A 28 -3.89 -3.48 7.15
C HIS A 28 -3.95 -2.00 6.80
N VAL A 29 -2.85 -1.43 6.32
CA VAL A 29 -2.81 -0.07 5.76
C VAL A 29 -3.85 0.08 4.65
N VAL A 30 -3.88 -0.83 3.67
CA VAL A 30 -4.86 -0.78 2.56
C VAL A 30 -6.30 -0.87 3.08
N VAL A 31 -6.56 -1.75 4.05
CA VAL A 31 -7.88 -1.85 4.70
C VAL A 31 -8.27 -0.52 5.35
N THR A 32 -7.32 0.14 6.01
CA THR A 32 -7.55 1.42 6.70
C THR A 32 -7.83 2.55 5.70
N LEU A 33 -7.04 2.62 4.62
CA LEU A 33 -7.24 3.60 3.55
C LEU A 33 -8.56 3.39 2.82
N ASP A 34 -8.92 2.14 2.52
CA ASP A 34 -10.18 1.81 1.85
C ASP A 34 -11.39 2.16 2.72
N ARG A 35 -11.33 1.85 4.02
CA ARG A 35 -12.37 2.26 4.98
C ARG A 35 -12.53 3.77 5.01
N ARG A 36 -11.43 4.53 5.11
CA ARG A 36 -11.47 6.00 5.11
C ARG A 36 -12.00 6.57 3.79
N THR A 37 -11.63 5.95 2.67
CA THR A 37 -12.14 6.30 1.35
C THR A 37 -13.66 6.13 1.27
N ALA A 38 -14.21 5.06 1.86
CA ALA A 38 -15.64 4.82 1.94
C ALA A 38 -16.36 5.81 2.87
N GLU A 39 -15.75 6.16 4.02
CA GLU A 39 -16.27 7.20 4.93
C GLU A 39 -16.39 8.57 4.24
N LEU A 40 -15.48 8.88 3.30
CA LEU A 40 -15.51 10.10 2.49
C LEU A 40 -16.47 10.00 1.28
N GLY A 41 -17.15 8.86 1.09
CA GLY A 41 -18.08 8.67 -0.02
C GLY A 41 -17.42 8.61 -1.40
N MET A 42 -16.13 8.27 -1.48
CA MET A 42 -15.36 8.30 -2.73
C MET A 42 -15.37 6.92 -3.43
N PRO A 43 -16.10 6.73 -4.55
CA PRO A 43 -16.08 5.47 -5.29
C PRO A 43 -14.73 5.27 -6.02
N SER A 44 -14.39 4.01 -6.33
CA SER A 44 -13.13 3.65 -7.00
C SER A 44 -12.89 4.37 -8.33
N ILE A 45 -13.97 4.71 -9.04
CA ILE A 45 -13.89 5.45 -10.31
C ILE A 45 -13.38 6.89 -10.14
N GLN A 46 -13.54 7.47 -8.95
CA GLN A 46 -12.99 8.78 -8.60
C GLN A 46 -11.58 8.66 -8.01
N VAL A 47 -11.35 7.64 -7.17
CA VAL A 47 -10.08 7.46 -6.46
C VAL A 47 -8.95 7.04 -7.41
N ALA A 48 -9.21 6.11 -8.33
CA ALA A 48 -8.16 5.56 -9.18
C ALA A 48 -7.48 6.63 -10.07
N PRO A 49 -8.23 7.54 -10.73
CA PRO A 49 -7.62 8.66 -11.47
C PRO A 49 -6.77 9.58 -10.59
N LEU A 50 -7.19 9.86 -9.35
CA LEU A 50 -6.44 10.71 -8.41
C LEU A 50 -5.12 10.06 -7.97
N LEU A 51 -5.07 8.73 -8.00
CA LEU A 51 -3.85 7.95 -7.76
C LEU A 51 -3.04 7.70 -9.04
N GLY A 52 -3.50 8.17 -10.20
CA GLY A 52 -2.86 7.92 -11.48
C GLY A 52 -2.89 6.46 -11.94
N VAL A 53 -3.86 5.66 -11.46
CA VAL A 53 -3.97 4.22 -11.79
C VAL A 53 -5.31 3.84 -12.39
N ALA A 54 -5.34 2.71 -13.07
CA ALA A 54 -6.60 2.13 -13.56
C ALA A 54 -7.48 1.63 -12.39
N PRO A 55 -8.83 1.70 -12.50
CA PRO A 55 -9.73 1.17 -11.47
C PRO A 55 -9.52 -0.32 -11.15
N THR A 56 -9.09 -1.11 -12.14
CA THR A 56 -8.74 -2.53 -11.97
C THR A 56 -7.48 -2.73 -11.12
N THR A 57 -6.50 -1.84 -11.22
CA THR A 57 -5.31 -1.81 -10.36
C THR A 57 -5.70 -1.52 -8.91
N LEU A 58 -6.50 -0.47 -8.68
CA LEU A 58 -7.00 -0.14 -7.34
C LEU A 58 -7.84 -1.27 -6.74
N SER A 59 -8.69 -1.91 -7.54
CA SER A 59 -9.45 -3.10 -7.12
C SER A 59 -8.52 -4.23 -6.68
N SER A 60 -7.44 -4.48 -7.44
CA SER A 60 -6.46 -5.52 -7.14
C SER A 60 -5.70 -5.26 -5.83
N TRP A 61 -5.48 -4.00 -5.48
CA TRP A 61 -4.92 -3.62 -4.18
C TRP A 61 -5.89 -3.90 -3.04
N ARG A 62 -7.16 -3.48 -3.19
CA ARG A 62 -8.22 -3.69 -2.18
C ARG A 62 -8.53 -5.16 -1.92
N THR A 63 -8.41 -6.02 -2.93
CA THR A 63 -8.60 -7.47 -2.78
C THR A 63 -7.34 -8.21 -2.36
N GLY A 64 -6.19 -7.52 -2.22
CA GLY A 64 -4.92 -8.14 -1.88
C GLY A 64 -4.34 -9.02 -3.00
N THR A 65 -4.85 -8.89 -4.24
CA THR A 65 -4.29 -9.57 -5.41
C THR A 65 -2.90 -9.03 -5.73
N HIS A 66 -2.67 -7.74 -5.54
CA HIS A 66 -1.36 -7.11 -5.64
C HIS A 66 -1.16 -6.16 -4.46
N SER A 67 0.08 -6.07 -3.96
CA SER A 67 0.44 -4.96 -3.08
C SER A 67 0.48 -3.67 -3.92
N PRO A 68 0.02 -2.53 -3.39
CA PRO A 68 0.37 -1.23 -3.97
C PRO A 68 1.87 -0.94 -3.74
N PRO A 69 2.52 -0.15 -4.60
CA PRO A 69 3.81 0.41 -4.26
C PRO A 69 3.67 1.47 -3.16
N TYR A 70 4.74 1.63 -2.37
CA TYR A 70 4.69 2.38 -1.12
C TYR A 70 4.39 3.87 -1.33
N LEU A 71 4.93 4.48 -2.39
CA LEU A 71 4.71 5.91 -2.66
C LEU A 71 3.27 6.19 -3.07
N GLU A 72 2.66 5.34 -3.90
CA GLU A 72 1.24 5.43 -4.27
C GLU A 72 0.34 5.19 -3.05
N THR A 73 0.79 4.37 -2.10
CA THR A 73 0.10 4.20 -0.81
C THR A 73 0.17 5.48 0.03
N CYS A 74 1.30 6.22 -0.02
CA CYS A 74 1.40 7.54 0.59
C CYS A 74 0.44 8.54 -0.06
N THR A 75 0.41 8.60 -1.40
CA THR A 75 -0.53 9.45 -2.14
C THR A 75 -1.98 9.11 -1.78
N TRP A 76 -2.32 7.83 -1.63
CA TRP A 76 -3.65 7.42 -1.20
C TRP A 76 -3.94 7.82 0.25
N ALA A 77 -2.97 7.71 1.16
CA ALA A 77 -3.14 8.21 2.52
C ALA A 77 -3.41 9.72 2.53
N ASP A 78 -2.61 10.51 1.81
CA ASP A 78 -2.76 11.97 1.72
C ASP A 78 -4.13 12.34 1.15
N LEU A 79 -4.58 11.63 0.10
CA LEU A 79 -5.88 11.85 -0.52
C LEU A 79 -7.05 11.74 0.46
N VAL A 80 -6.93 10.87 1.47
CA VAL A 80 -7.99 10.59 2.44
C VAL A 80 -7.75 11.26 3.80
N GLY A 81 -6.80 12.19 3.88
CA GLY A 81 -6.47 12.95 5.09
C GLY A 81 -5.73 12.14 6.16
N LEU A 82 -5.02 11.09 5.74
CA LEU A 82 -4.20 10.23 6.58
C LEU A 82 -2.73 10.36 6.17
N ARG A 83 -1.84 9.74 6.94
CA ARG A 83 -0.42 9.62 6.59
C ARG A 83 0.15 8.32 7.10
N LEU A 84 1.09 7.73 6.36
CA LEU A 84 1.86 6.59 6.84
C LEU A 84 2.97 7.07 7.78
N ALA A 85 3.26 6.30 8.81
CA ALA A 85 4.32 6.58 9.76
C ALA A 85 5.01 5.31 10.24
N VAL A 86 6.31 5.42 10.47
CA VAL A 86 7.11 4.42 11.17
C VAL A 86 7.27 4.85 12.61
N VAL A 87 6.89 3.98 13.53
CA VAL A 87 6.88 4.27 14.96
C VAL A 87 7.67 3.25 15.77
N LEU A 88 8.20 3.73 16.91
CA LEU A 88 8.71 2.91 18.00
C LEU A 88 7.99 3.33 19.29
N GLY A 89 7.09 2.47 19.79
CA GLY A 89 6.19 2.87 20.88
C GLY A 89 5.27 4.02 20.44
N ALA A 90 5.37 5.17 21.11
CA ALA A 90 4.64 6.40 20.79
C ALA A 90 5.45 7.38 19.92
N GLU A 91 6.74 7.11 19.69
CA GLU A 91 7.62 8.00 18.94
C GLU A 91 7.46 7.77 17.43
N VAL A 92 7.30 8.87 16.67
CA VAL A 92 7.30 8.86 15.20
C VAL A 92 8.72 9.08 14.70
N LEU A 93 9.28 8.08 14.04
CA LEU A 93 10.67 8.11 13.56
C LEU A 93 10.78 8.66 12.13
N ALA A 94 9.79 8.35 11.28
CA ALA A 94 9.68 8.82 9.90
C ALA A 94 8.23 8.75 9.42
N GLU A 95 7.86 9.58 8.45
CA GLU A 95 6.50 9.67 7.93
C GLU A 95 6.47 9.82 6.40
N GLY A 96 5.35 9.40 5.81
CA GLY A 96 5.07 9.54 4.38
C GLY A 96 6.17 8.96 3.49
N PRO A 97 6.51 9.65 2.37
CA PRO A 97 7.57 9.24 1.45
C PRO A 97 8.97 9.17 2.08
N GLU A 98 9.26 9.93 3.14
CA GLU A 98 10.60 9.97 3.74
C GLU A 98 11.01 8.63 4.36
N VAL A 99 10.04 7.80 4.75
CA VAL A 99 10.29 6.47 5.30
C VAL A 99 11.24 5.66 4.42
N VAL A 100 11.06 5.69 3.08
CA VAL A 100 11.91 4.91 2.18
C VAL A 100 13.33 5.47 2.07
N ALA A 101 13.50 6.79 2.17
CA ALA A 101 14.80 7.43 2.17
C ALA A 101 15.58 7.16 3.47
N ARG A 102 14.85 6.98 4.59
CA ARG A 102 15.43 6.85 5.93
C ARG A 102 15.66 5.41 6.39
N LEU A 103 15.32 4.40 5.58
CA LEU A 103 15.50 2.98 5.97
C LEU A 103 16.92 2.66 6.45
N ARG A 104 17.94 3.14 5.73
CA ARG A 104 19.34 2.93 6.09
C ARG A 104 19.71 3.62 7.40
N GLU A 105 19.29 4.88 7.56
CA GLU A 105 19.54 5.68 8.76
C GLU A 105 18.89 5.02 9.99
N LEU A 106 17.62 4.62 9.88
CA LEU A 106 16.89 3.94 10.95
C LEU A 106 17.57 2.64 11.35
N ARG A 107 18.01 1.82 10.39
CA ARG A 107 18.76 0.60 10.68
C ARG A 107 20.07 0.89 11.41
N GLN A 108 20.82 1.91 10.98
CA GLN A 108 22.10 2.29 11.59
C GLN A 108 21.92 2.82 13.02
N LYS A 109 20.89 3.65 13.26
CA LYS A 109 20.55 4.15 14.60
C LYS A 109 20.21 3.05 15.59
N LEU A 110 19.60 1.97 15.11
CA LEU A 110 19.28 0.78 15.91
C LEU A 110 20.49 -0.17 16.08
N GLY A 111 21.67 0.17 15.53
CA GLY A 111 22.87 -0.67 15.62
C GLY A 111 22.76 -2.00 14.85
N LEU A 112 21.82 -2.12 13.91
CA LEU A 112 21.54 -3.38 13.23
C LEU A 112 22.42 -3.57 11.98
N PRO A 113 23.24 -4.63 11.90
CA PRO A 113 23.97 -4.94 10.68
C PRO A 113 22.99 -5.43 9.60
N THR A 114 23.35 -5.21 8.32
CA THR A 114 22.55 -5.65 7.18
C THR A 114 22.27 -7.17 7.21
N ALA A 115 23.24 -7.96 7.69
CA ALA A 115 23.11 -9.41 7.81
C ALA A 115 22.00 -9.82 8.79
N GLU A 116 21.85 -9.12 9.91
CA GLU A 116 20.81 -9.38 10.92
C GLU A 116 19.42 -9.09 10.35
N VAL A 117 19.25 -7.94 9.68
CA VAL A 117 17.98 -7.59 9.05
C VAL A 117 17.62 -8.59 7.94
N ALA A 118 18.62 -9.01 7.16
CA ALA A 118 18.45 -10.01 6.12
C ALA A 118 18.03 -11.38 6.69
N ALA A 119 18.65 -11.81 7.80
CA ALA A 119 18.31 -13.04 8.52
C ALA A 119 16.85 -12.99 9.03
N ARG A 120 16.45 -11.88 9.67
CA ARG A 120 15.05 -11.66 10.11
C ARG A 120 14.05 -11.74 8.97
N ARG A 121 14.42 -11.24 7.79
CA ARG A 121 13.60 -11.28 6.57
C ARG A 121 13.71 -12.57 5.78
N ARG A 122 14.67 -13.45 6.11
CA ARG A 122 15.01 -14.67 5.35
C ARG A 122 15.34 -14.37 3.87
N ILE A 123 16.14 -13.33 3.63
CA ILE A 123 16.61 -12.94 2.29
C ILE A 123 18.13 -12.77 2.28
N ALA A 124 18.72 -12.67 1.10
CA ALA A 124 20.14 -12.36 0.97
C ALA A 124 20.45 -10.93 1.45
N PRO A 125 21.58 -10.67 2.15
CA PRO A 125 21.98 -9.33 2.59
C PRO A 125 22.05 -8.30 1.46
N THR A 126 22.43 -8.73 0.25
CA THR A 126 22.45 -7.89 -0.95
C THR A 126 21.09 -7.30 -1.31
N LYS A 127 19.98 -7.99 -0.99
CA LYS A 127 18.62 -7.49 -1.21
C LYS A 127 18.26 -6.35 -0.26
N VAL A 128 18.75 -6.40 0.98
CA VAL A 128 18.57 -5.29 1.94
C VAL A 128 19.35 -4.07 1.49
N THR A 129 20.64 -4.23 1.15
CA THR A 129 21.47 -3.14 0.61
C THR A 129 20.89 -2.56 -0.68
N HIS A 130 20.40 -3.42 -1.58
CA HIS A 130 19.76 -2.97 -2.82
C HIS A 130 18.53 -2.12 -2.52
N LEU A 131 17.62 -2.61 -1.66
CA LEU A 131 16.42 -1.87 -1.25
C LEU A 131 16.79 -0.51 -0.65
N GLU A 132 17.71 -0.46 0.31
CA GLU A 132 18.13 0.79 0.96
C GLU A 132 18.73 1.81 -0.02
N ARG A 133 19.33 1.35 -1.12
CA ARG A 133 19.92 2.22 -2.14
C ARG A 133 18.92 2.67 -3.20
N THR A 134 17.95 1.83 -3.56
CA THR A 134 17.06 2.07 -4.69
C THR A 134 15.65 2.48 -4.31
N ALA A 135 15.26 2.38 -3.03
CA ALA A 135 13.85 2.56 -2.63
C ALA A 135 13.27 3.94 -2.94
N THR A 136 14.10 4.97 -3.08
CA THR A 136 13.69 6.32 -3.49
C THR A 136 13.50 6.46 -5.01
N THR A 137 14.20 5.66 -5.82
CA THR A 137 14.16 5.72 -7.29
C THR A 137 13.23 4.67 -7.89
N ILE A 138 13.18 3.48 -7.29
CA ILE A 138 12.33 2.36 -7.69
C ILE A 138 11.41 2.08 -6.51
N PRO A 139 10.17 2.61 -6.52
CA PRO A 139 9.25 2.50 -5.39
C PRO A 139 8.98 1.03 -5.05
N PRO A 140 9.42 0.54 -3.89
CA PRO A 140 9.16 -0.83 -3.49
C PRO A 140 7.70 -1.02 -3.15
N GLN A 141 7.26 -2.27 -3.20
CA GLN A 141 5.92 -2.67 -2.77
C GLN A 141 5.71 -2.38 -1.28
N LEU A 142 4.51 -1.94 -0.89
CA LEU A 142 4.13 -1.70 0.50
C LEU A 142 4.49 -2.89 1.41
N ILE A 143 4.17 -4.12 0.98
CA ILE A 143 4.52 -5.32 1.74
C ILE A 143 6.03 -5.50 1.95
N THR A 144 6.84 -5.06 0.98
CA THR A 144 8.32 -5.11 1.08
C THR A 144 8.83 -4.11 2.10
N ILE A 145 8.23 -2.91 2.14
CA ILE A 145 8.55 -1.87 3.11
C ILE A 145 8.11 -2.26 4.51
N ASP A 146 6.89 -2.77 4.67
CA ASP A 146 6.38 -3.24 5.96
C ASP A 146 7.24 -4.38 6.53
N ALA A 147 7.65 -5.34 5.67
CA ALA A 147 8.56 -6.40 6.08
C ALA A 147 9.96 -5.87 6.48
N GLN A 148 10.47 -4.85 5.80
CA GLN A 148 11.74 -4.21 6.18
C GLN A 148 11.61 -3.50 7.53
N ILE A 149 10.56 -2.70 7.72
CA ILE A 149 10.27 -1.96 8.96
C ILE A 149 10.11 -2.94 10.13
N THR A 150 9.33 -4.02 9.93
CA THR A 150 9.13 -5.07 10.92
C THR A 150 10.46 -5.75 11.30
N ALA A 151 11.34 -6.00 10.34
CA ALA A 151 12.66 -6.59 10.61
C ALA A 151 13.58 -5.65 11.40
N LEU A 152 13.40 -4.34 11.30
CA LEU A 152 14.05 -3.36 12.18
C LEU A 152 13.48 -3.34 13.61
N GLY A 153 12.38 -4.06 13.88
CA GLY A 153 11.67 -4.00 15.16
C GLY A 153 10.79 -2.75 15.30
N LEU A 154 10.49 -2.10 14.17
CA LEU A 154 9.63 -0.93 14.09
C LEU A 154 8.24 -1.32 13.58
N ARG A 155 7.27 -0.41 13.65
CA ARG A 155 5.91 -0.65 13.14
C ARG A 155 5.54 0.39 12.09
N LEU A 156 4.99 -0.08 10.95
CA LEU A 156 4.32 0.78 9.99
C LEU A 156 2.84 0.96 10.39
N THR A 157 2.44 2.20 10.64
CA THR A 157 1.08 2.56 11.05
C THR A 157 0.53 3.68 10.20
N VAL A 158 -0.77 3.90 10.31
CA VAL A 158 -1.48 5.04 9.71
C VAL A 158 -1.84 6.00 10.83
N LEU A 159 -1.55 7.27 10.63
CA LEU A 159 -1.88 8.37 11.54
C LEU A 159 -2.84 9.33 10.83
N ASN A 160 -3.60 10.11 11.60
CA ASN A 160 -4.34 11.22 11.05
C ASN A 160 -3.36 12.25 10.47
N GLY A 161 -3.70 12.85 9.33
CA GLY A 161 -2.97 14.01 8.81
C GLY A 161 -2.93 15.11 9.87
N ARG A 162 -1.81 15.82 10.01
CA ARG A 162 -1.78 17.00 10.88
C ARG A 162 -2.76 18.02 10.29
N ASP A 163 -3.65 18.56 11.12
CA ASP A 163 -4.46 19.71 10.74
C ASP A 163 -3.51 20.81 10.24
N LYS A 164 -3.69 21.28 9.01
CA LYS A 164 -3.00 22.47 8.49
C LYS A 164 -3.40 23.76 9.24
N ARG A 165 -4.10 23.67 10.38
CA ARG A 165 -4.61 24.81 11.17
C ARG A 165 -3.58 25.40 12.15
N GLU A 166 -2.36 24.88 12.22
CA GLU A 166 -1.27 25.45 13.03
C GLU A 166 -0.12 26.02 12.18
N ALA A 167 -0.45 26.68 11.08
CA ALA A 167 0.43 27.67 10.47
C ALA A 167 -0.39 28.95 10.33
N SER A 168 -0.35 29.76 11.39
CA SER A 168 -0.79 31.16 11.39
C SER A 168 0.06 32.00 10.45
#